data_AF-F8IH10-F1
#
_entry.id   AF-F8IH10-F1
#
_cell.length_a   1.000
_cell.length_b   1.000
_cell.length_c   1.000
_cell.angle_alpha   90.00
_cell.angle_beta   90.00
_cell.angle_gamma   90.00
#
_symmetry.space_group_name_H-M   'P 1'
#
loop_
_entity.id
_entity.type
_entity.pdbx_description
1 polymer ?
#
loop_
_entity_poly.entity_id
_entity_poly.type
_entity_poly.pdbx_seq_one_letter_code
_entity_poly.pdbx_strand_id
1 'polypeptide(L)'
;MFAELLERIDYRPETHVIVSVGDLVNRGENSPAVVHWFEKNGYAVRGNHEDMWMNFWAEHGLPYDESGELNPKWDSPTRTCAFWENGQMATLCQFRFGQFPAQEWLEYLASLPHAIVIGDYLIVHAGVDPNRPFEEQDIDTLTWVTRGFVDYPGEIPTVARMGKRLVVGHCETFLFGRIGEPVIRPDRVHIDLGTANEIGLAAFCLNDERVVIVDSPKREWQVPKIRAYLQEARVPW
;
A
#
# COMPACT_ATOMS: atom_id res chain seq x y z
N MET A 1 0.34 15.23 -2.03
CA MET A 1 0.19 14.60 -0.71
C MET A 1 1.51 14.07 -0.16
N PHE A 2 2.21 13.12 -0.81
CA PHE A 2 3.44 12.54 -0.23
C PHE A 2 4.55 13.58 0.06
N ALA A 3 4.87 14.47 -0.88
CA ALA A 3 5.84 15.55 -0.64
C ALA A 3 5.43 16.46 0.53
N GLU A 4 4.17 16.87 0.59
CA GLU A 4 3.62 17.65 1.71
C GLU A 4 3.69 16.89 3.03
N LEU A 5 3.51 15.57 3.03
CA LEU A 5 3.65 14.75 4.24
C LEU A 5 5.10 14.78 4.74
N LEU A 6 6.09 14.67 3.85
CA LEU A 6 7.50 14.81 4.19
C LEU A 6 7.81 16.20 4.78
N GLU A 7 7.21 17.26 4.26
CA GLU A 7 7.32 18.61 4.83
C GLU A 7 6.71 18.69 6.23
N ARG A 8 5.50 18.15 6.43
CA ARG A 8 4.80 18.19 7.73
C ARG A 8 5.49 17.41 8.83
N ILE A 9 6.23 16.35 8.50
CA ILE A 9 7.02 15.59 9.49
C ILE A 9 8.42 16.18 9.71
N ASP A 10 8.76 17.31 9.06
CA ASP A 10 10.12 17.89 9.02
C ASP A 10 11.16 16.81 8.65
N TYR A 11 10.93 16.12 7.52
CA TYR A 11 11.76 15.00 7.09
C TYR A 11 13.22 15.44 6.89
N ARG A 12 14.12 14.66 7.49
CA ARG A 12 15.58 14.83 7.44
C ARG A 12 16.22 13.47 7.22
N PRO A 13 16.86 13.21 6.07
CA PRO A 13 17.38 11.88 5.75
C PRO A 13 18.50 11.43 6.70
N GLU A 14 19.15 12.35 7.41
CA GLU A 14 20.22 12.04 8.37
C GLU A 14 19.69 11.45 9.69
N THR A 15 18.42 11.71 10.01
CA THR A 15 17.82 11.33 11.31
C THR A 15 16.52 10.56 11.19
N HIS A 16 15.93 10.49 10.00
CA HIS A 16 14.65 9.84 9.76
C HIS A 16 14.76 8.73 8.72
N VAL A 17 14.09 7.62 9.02
CA VAL A 17 13.87 6.52 8.09
C VAL A 17 12.38 6.52 7.75
N ILE A 18 12.05 6.48 6.45
CA ILE A 18 10.67 6.34 5.98
C ILE A 18 10.45 4.91 5.53
N VAL A 19 9.38 4.30 6.02
CA VAL A 19 8.94 2.96 5.64
C VAL A 19 7.51 3.03 5.14
N SER A 20 7.29 2.64 3.89
CA SER A 20 5.94 2.48 3.33
C SER A 20 5.33 1.14 3.75
N VAL A 21 4.01 1.15 3.96
CA VAL A 21 3.19 -0.06 4.12
C VAL A 21 2.86 -0.75 2.78
N GLY A 22 3.43 -0.30 1.65
CA GLY A 22 3.24 -0.91 0.33
C GLY A 22 2.31 -0.12 -0.59
N ASP A 23 1.91 -0.73 -1.70
CA ASP A 23 1.05 -0.13 -2.75
C ASP A 23 1.59 1.22 -3.26
N LEU A 24 2.85 1.20 -3.69
CA LEU A 24 3.56 2.36 -4.26
C LEU A 24 3.06 2.72 -5.67
N VAL A 25 2.44 1.76 -6.35
CA VAL A 25 2.02 1.88 -7.76
C VAL A 25 0.50 1.90 -7.92
N ASN A 26 0.05 2.18 -9.15
CA ASN A 26 -1.33 2.12 -9.63
C ASN A 26 -2.12 3.41 -9.53
N ARG A 27 -3.10 3.49 -8.64
CA ARG A 27 -4.20 4.47 -8.71
C ARG A 27 -3.76 5.94 -8.56
N GLY A 28 -2.50 6.20 -8.21
CA GLY A 28 -1.92 7.53 -8.08
C GLY A 28 -1.47 8.18 -9.40
N GLU A 29 -1.27 9.49 -9.37
CA GLU A 29 -0.94 10.29 -10.57
C GLU A 29 0.52 10.12 -11.04
N ASN A 30 1.42 9.62 -10.19
CA ASN A 30 2.85 9.52 -10.50
C ASN A 30 3.56 8.38 -9.74
N SER A 31 3.24 7.13 -10.09
CA SER A 31 3.92 5.96 -9.54
C SER A 31 5.43 5.93 -9.76
N PRO A 32 5.99 6.33 -10.94
CA PRO A 32 7.43 6.37 -11.14
C PRO A 32 8.18 7.23 -10.12
N ALA A 33 7.66 8.42 -9.80
CA ALA A 33 8.30 9.29 -8.82
C ALA A 33 8.29 8.70 -7.40
N VAL A 34 7.19 8.02 -7.02
CA VAL A 34 7.08 7.37 -5.70
C VAL A 34 8.04 6.19 -5.60
N VAL A 35 8.05 5.31 -6.60
CA VAL A 35 8.95 4.15 -6.67
C VAL A 35 10.41 4.60 -6.61
N HIS A 36 10.79 5.58 -7.44
CA HIS A 36 12.16 6.08 -7.46
C HIS A 36 12.58 6.74 -6.14
N TRP A 37 11.64 7.43 -5.47
CA TRP A 37 11.92 8.04 -4.18
C TRP A 37 12.21 6.96 -3.13
N PHE A 38 11.37 5.92 -3.04
CA PHE A 38 11.55 4.84 -2.07
C PHE A 38 12.76 3.96 -2.37
N GLU A 39 13.09 3.74 -3.64
CA GLU A 39 14.30 3.02 -4.04
C GLU A 39 15.58 3.66 -3.47
N LYS A 40 15.62 4.98 -3.38
CA LYS A 40 16.81 5.73 -2.97
C LYS A 40 16.80 6.22 -1.53
N ASN A 41 15.63 6.46 -0.94
CA ASN A 41 15.52 7.25 0.29
C ASN A 41 14.74 6.56 1.40
N GLY A 42 14.19 5.36 1.17
CA GLY A 42 13.34 4.70 2.15
C GLY A 42 13.28 3.19 1.98
N TYR A 43 12.35 2.60 2.72
CA TYR A 43 12.01 1.18 2.62
C TYR A 43 10.51 1.06 2.35
N ALA A 44 10.10 -0.08 1.81
CA ALA A 44 8.70 -0.41 1.67
C ALA A 44 8.53 -1.91 1.88
N VAL A 45 7.38 -2.31 2.43
CA VAL A 45 6.93 -3.68 2.26
C VAL A 45 6.22 -3.83 0.92
N ARG A 46 6.23 -5.02 0.35
CA ARG A 46 5.47 -5.33 -0.86
C ARG A 46 3.98 -5.39 -0.53
N GLY A 47 3.17 -4.66 -1.29
CA GLY A 47 1.71 -4.74 -1.23
C GLY A 47 1.10 -5.60 -2.33
N ASN A 48 -0.22 -5.74 -2.30
CA ASN A 48 -0.91 -6.56 -3.30
C ASN A 48 -0.82 -5.95 -4.69
N HIS A 49 -0.76 -4.63 -4.81
CA HIS A 49 -0.59 -4.00 -6.12
C HIS A 49 0.77 -4.34 -6.74
N GLU A 50 1.83 -4.44 -5.95
CA GLU A 50 3.13 -4.92 -6.42
C GLU A 50 3.09 -6.42 -6.79
N ASP A 51 2.44 -7.27 -6.00
CA ASP A 51 2.29 -8.69 -6.32
C ASP A 51 1.51 -8.93 -7.62
N MET A 52 0.49 -8.11 -7.92
CA MET A 52 -0.16 -8.14 -9.23
C MET A 52 0.87 -7.94 -10.33
N TRP A 53 1.75 -6.93 -10.23
CA TRP A 53 2.81 -6.72 -11.23
C TRP A 53 3.77 -7.89 -11.36
N MET A 54 4.11 -8.56 -10.26
CA MET A 54 4.97 -9.75 -10.28
C MET A 54 4.31 -10.89 -11.06
N ASN A 55 3.01 -11.12 -10.86
CA ASN A 55 2.25 -12.13 -11.59
C ASN A 55 2.20 -11.83 -13.09
N PHE A 56 1.85 -10.59 -13.46
CA PHE A 56 1.83 -10.18 -14.87
C PHE A 56 3.23 -10.29 -15.52
N TRP A 57 4.29 -9.90 -14.81
CA TRP A 57 5.65 -10.00 -15.31
C TRP A 57 6.08 -11.46 -15.51
N ALA A 58 5.78 -12.34 -14.56
CA ALA A 58 6.08 -13.77 -14.66
C ALA A 58 5.34 -14.44 -15.83
N GLU A 59 4.08 -14.08 -16.07
CA GLU A 59 3.26 -14.67 -17.12
C GLU A 59 3.59 -14.13 -18.52
N HIS A 60 3.86 -12.82 -18.64
CA HIS A 60 3.90 -12.14 -19.93
C HIS A 60 5.28 -11.59 -20.31
N GLY A 61 6.26 -11.60 -19.39
CA GLY A 61 7.55 -10.94 -19.57
C GLY A 61 7.43 -9.42 -19.44
N LEU A 62 8.47 -8.69 -19.88
CA LEU A 62 8.51 -7.24 -19.72
C LEU A 62 7.34 -6.54 -20.45
N PRO A 63 6.74 -5.48 -19.87
CA PRO A 63 5.61 -4.76 -20.45
C PRO A 63 5.95 -3.99 -21.72
N TYR A 64 7.19 -3.54 -21.87
CA TYR A 64 7.68 -2.84 -23.03
C TYR A 64 9.18 -3.10 -23.23
N ASP A 65 9.66 -2.94 -24.46
CA ASP A 65 11.07 -3.10 -24.80
C ASP A 65 11.89 -1.82 -24.56
N GLU A 66 13.19 -1.86 -24.88
CA GLU A 66 14.10 -0.72 -24.74
C GLU A 66 13.71 0.49 -25.61
N SER A 67 12.94 0.28 -26.68
CA SER A 67 12.41 1.35 -27.54
C SER A 67 11.10 1.95 -27.00
N GLY A 68 10.54 1.37 -25.94
CA GLY A 68 9.25 1.74 -25.36
C GLY A 68 8.07 1.18 -26.16
N GLU A 69 8.27 0.21 -27.04
CA GLU A 69 7.18 -0.49 -27.72
C GLU A 69 6.49 -1.43 -26.72
N LEU A 70 5.15 -1.39 -26.68
CA LEU A 70 4.38 -2.24 -25.78
C LEU A 70 4.47 -3.70 -26.22
N ASN A 71 4.77 -4.60 -25.29
CA ASN A 71 4.72 -6.03 -25.53
C ASN A 71 3.27 -6.45 -25.87
N PRO A 72 3.01 -7.10 -27.03
CA PRO A 72 1.66 -7.53 -27.42
C PRO A 72 1.00 -8.50 -26.43
N LYS A 73 1.77 -9.20 -25.60
CA LYS A 73 1.24 -10.04 -24.52
C LYS A 73 0.54 -9.23 -23.43
N TRP A 74 0.84 -7.93 -23.32
CA TRP A 74 0.20 -7.00 -22.41
C TRP A 74 -1.00 -6.27 -23.05
N ASP A 75 -1.47 -6.72 -24.23
CA ASP A 75 -2.65 -6.18 -24.93
C ASP A 75 -3.97 -6.77 -24.41
N SER A 76 -5.09 -6.28 -24.95
CA SER A 76 -6.51 -6.43 -24.60
C SER A 76 -6.95 -7.63 -23.75
N PRO A 77 -6.56 -8.90 -24.02
CA PRO A 77 -6.96 -10.02 -23.15
C PRO A 77 -6.43 -9.94 -21.71
N THR A 78 -5.28 -9.29 -21.51
CA THR A 78 -4.62 -9.13 -20.19
C THR A 78 -5.10 -7.91 -19.43
N ARG A 79 -5.63 -6.91 -20.14
CA ARG A 79 -6.17 -5.65 -19.59
C ARG A 79 -7.64 -5.81 -19.20
N THR A 80 -7.92 -6.83 -18.40
CA THR A 80 -9.26 -7.14 -17.88
C THR A 80 -9.83 -5.96 -17.08
N CYS A 81 -11.15 -5.94 -16.81
CA CYS A 81 -11.76 -4.89 -15.99
C CYS A 81 -11.01 -4.68 -14.66
N ALA A 82 -10.58 -5.76 -14.00
CA ALA A 82 -9.81 -5.69 -12.77
C ALA A 82 -8.46 -4.97 -12.94
N PHE A 83 -7.77 -5.13 -14.08
CA PHE A 83 -6.53 -4.42 -14.38
C PHE A 83 -6.74 -2.90 -14.46
N TRP A 84 -7.86 -2.48 -15.02
CA TRP A 84 -8.24 -1.06 -15.11
C TRP A 84 -8.67 -0.51 -13.76
N GLU A 85 -9.56 -1.21 -13.06
CA GLU A 85 -10.08 -0.81 -11.74
C GLU A 85 -8.98 -0.72 -10.69
N ASN A 86 -7.99 -1.61 -10.77
CA ASN A 86 -6.84 -1.57 -9.88
C ASN A 86 -5.81 -0.51 -10.26
N GLY A 87 -5.96 0.21 -11.38
CA GLY A 87 -5.09 1.31 -11.78
C GLY A 87 -3.78 0.88 -12.47
N GLN A 88 -3.62 -0.40 -12.81
CA GLN A 88 -2.39 -0.90 -13.44
C GLN A 88 -2.17 -0.28 -14.83
N MET A 89 -3.24 0.07 -15.54
CA MET A 89 -3.14 0.81 -16.81
C MET A 89 -2.49 2.18 -16.65
N ALA A 90 -2.81 2.89 -15.56
CA ALA A 90 -2.23 4.20 -15.31
C ALA A 90 -0.73 4.08 -15.09
N THR A 91 -0.29 3.18 -14.21
CA THR A 91 1.13 2.84 -14.00
C THR A 91 1.82 2.43 -15.29
N LEU A 92 1.21 1.53 -16.08
CA LEU A 92 1.79 1.05 -17.34
C LEU A 92 2.13 2.22 -18.27
N CYS A 93 1.20 3.17 -18.42
CA CYS A 93 1.40 4.38 -19.19
C CYS A 93 2.47 5.29 -18.57
N GLN A 94 2.40 5.53 -17.26
CA GLN A 94 3.34 6.40 -16.55
C GLN A 94 4.79 5.91 -16.70
N PHE A 95 5.05 4.62 -16.53
CA PHE A 95 6.39 4.03 -16.64
C PHE A 95 6.87 3.93 -18.09
N ARG A 96 5.97 3.62 -19.05
CA ARG A 96 6.31 3.60 -20.48
C ARG A 96 6.90 4.92 -20.96
N PHE A 97 6.37 6.06 -20.47
CA PHE A 97 6.86 7.40 -20.83
C PHE A 97 7.84 7.98 -19.81
N GLY A 98 8.07 7.30 -18.69
CA GLY A 98 8.82 7.79 -17.53
C GLY A 98 10.34 7.69 -17.62
N GLN A 99 10.90 7.26 -18.76
CA GLN A 99 12.34 7.05 -18.98
C GLN A 99 13.00 5.97 -18.09
N PHE A 100 12.23 5.16 -17.37
CA PHE A 100 12.76 4.04 -16.59
C PHE A 100 12.61 2.72 -17.35
N PRO A 101 13.70 1.95 -17.53
CA PRO A 101 13.61 0.62 -18.10
C PRO A 101 12.64 -0.26 -17.32
N ALA A 102 11.79 -1.01 -18.05
CA ALA A 102 10.77 -1.86 -17.44
C ALA A 102 11.34 -2.80 -16.38
N GLN A 103 12.49 -3.37 -16.71
CA GLN A 103 13.20 -4.32 -15.88
C GLN A 103 13.62 -3.73 -14.53
N GLU A 104 14.16 -2.51 -14.51
CA GLU A 104 14.71 -1.91 -13.28
C GLU A 104 13.62 -1.70 -12.22
N TRP A 105 12.50 -1.07 -12.59
CA TRP A 105 11.44 -0.82 -11.61
C TRP A 105 10.71 -2.10 -11.21
N LEU A 106 10.54 -3.08 -12.13
CA LEU A 106 9.96 -4.38 -11.78
C LEU A 106 10.87 -5.17 -10.84
N GLU A 107 12.18 -5.17 -11.07
CA GLU A 107 13.17 -5.79 -10.18
C GLU A 107 13.18 -5.11 -8.80
N TYR A 108 13.04 -3.79 -8.74
CA TYR A 108 12.89 -3.08 -7.48
C TYR A 108 11.62 -3.53 -6.73
N LEU A 109 10.45 -3.53 -7.36
CA LEU A 109 9.21 -4.03 -6.73
C LEU A 109 9.36 -5.50 -6.28
N ALA A 110 10.03 -6.32 -7.10
CA ALA A 110 10.36 -7.72 -6.81
C ALA A 110 11.39 -7.91 -5.68
N SER A 111 12.10 -6.86 -5.29
CA SER A 111 13.04 -6.89 -4.18
C SER A 111 12.41 -6.54 -2.84
N LEU A 112 11.23 -5.90 -2.84
CA LEU A 112 10.56 -5.47 -1.62
C LEU A 112 10.23 -6.67 -0.72
N PRO A 113 10.55 -6.60 0.59
CA PRO A 113 10.21 -7.64 1.55
C PRO A 113 8.70 -7.62 1.87
N HIS A 114 8.15 -8.75 2.32
CA HIS A 114 6.74 -8.79 2.76
C HIS A 114 6.55 -8.34 4.22
N ALA A 115 7.66 -8.22 4.96
CA ALA A 115 7.64 -7.80 6.36
C ALA A 115 8.93 -7.07 6.73
N ILE A 116 8.80 -6.02 7.53
CA ILE A 116 9.92 -5.28 8.11
C ILE A 116 9.71 -5.19 9.63
N VAL A 117 10.73 -5.52 10.41
CA VAL A 117 10.70 -5.38 11.88
C VAL A 117 11.56 -4.19 12.29
N ILE A 118 10.98 -3.25 13.04
CA ILE A 118 11.68 -2.07 13.57
C ILE A 118 11.29 -1.89 15.03
N GLY A 119 12.26 -2.11 15.94
CA GLY A 119 12.02 -2.00 17.37
C GLY A 119 10.89 -2.93 17.81
N ASP A 120 9.80 -2.34 18.31
CA ASP A 120 8.60 -3.05 18.77
C ASP A 120 7.49 -3.15 17.72
N TYR A 121 7.77 -2.77 16.48
CA TYR A 121 6.81 -2.77 15.38
C TYR A 121 7.15 -3.81 14.32
N LEU A 122 6.10 -4.39 13.77
CA LEU A 122 6.11 -5.25 12.59
C LEU A 122 5.27 -4.56 11.52
N ILE A 123 5.92 -4.16 10.44
CA ILE A 123 5.27 -3.57 9.27
C ILE A 123 5.01 -4.70 8.26
N VAL A 124 3.75 -4.86 7.88
CA VAL A 124 3.27 -5.73 6.81
C VAL A 124 2.20 -4.97 6.03
N HIS A 125 1.91 -5.38 4.80
CA HIS A 125 1.01 -4.59 3.96
C HIS A 125 -0.44 -4.64 4.44
N ALA A 126 -1.03 -5.84 4.53
CA ALA A 126 -2.44 -6.02 4.85
C ALA A 126 -2.70 -6.43 6.30
N GLY A 127 -1.92 -7.37 6.81
CA GLY A 127 -2.12 -7.92 8.15
C GLY A 127 -1.56 -9.32 8.30
N VAL A 128 -2.12 -10.08 9.25
CA VAL A 128 -1.77 -11.48 9.52
C VAL A 128 -3.04 -12.28 9.80
N ASP A 129 -3.03 -13.59 9.57
CA ASP A 129 -4.03 -14.50 10.12
C ASP A 129 -3.80 -14.66 11.62
N PRO A 130 -4.72 -14.21 12.49
CA PRO A 130 -4.53 -14.28 13.93
C PRO A 130 -4.44 -15.71 14.49
N ASN A 131 -4.85 -16.72 13.72
CA ASN A 131 -4.86 -18.12 14.15
C ASN A 131 -3.57 -18.87 13.81
N ARG A 132 -2.61 -18.24 13.14
CA ARG A 132 -1.34 -18.85 12.73
C ARG A 132 -0.15 -18.08 13.33
N PRO A 133 0.91 -18.76 13.79
CA PRO A 133 2.14 -18.07 14.16
C PRO A 133 2.73 -17.35 12.94
N PHE A 134 3.56 -16.34 13.15
CA PHE A 134 4.04 -15.47 12.08
C PHE A 134 4.84 -16.24 11.01
N GLU A 135 5.63 -17.23 11.43
CA GLU A 135 6.45 -18.07 10.54
C GLU A 135 5.61 -18.96 9.61
N GLU A 136 4.34 -19.15 9.94
CA GLU A 136 3.39 -19.91 9.14
C GLU A 136 2.52 -19.01 8.27
N GLN A 137 2.65 -17.69 8.30
CA GLN A 137 1.87 -16.80 7.43
C GLN A 137 2.27 -17.02 5.97
N ASP A 138 1.28 -17.05 5.07
CA ASP A 138 1.55 -17.04 3.63
C ASP A 138 1.57 -15.60 3.09
N ILE A 139 2.21 -15.43 1.94
CA ILE A 139 2.37 -14.12 1.28
C ILE A 139 1.00 -13.50 1.00
N ASP A 140 0.05 -14.30 0.51
CA ASP A 140 -1.31 -13.82 0.20
C ASP A 140 -1.99 -13.23 1.43
N THR A 141 -1.81 -13.82 2.61
CA THR A 141 -2.31 -13.26 3.87
C THR A 141 -1.63 -11.93 4.18
N LEU A 142 -0.29 -11.85 4.07
CA LEU A 142 0.45 -10.61 4.36
C LEU A 142 0.10 -9.46 3.40
N THR A 143 -0.35 -9.77 2.18
CA THR A 143 -0.65 -8.78 1.14
C THR A 143 -2.15 -8.56 0.86
N TRP A 144 -3.06 -9.45 1.28
CA TRP A 144 -4.49 -9.33 0.95
C TRP A 144 -5.47 -9.49 2.11
N VAL A 145 -5.02 -9.86 3.31
CA VAL A 145 -5.97 -10.17 4.39
C VAL A 145 -6.77 -8.93 4.77
N THR A 146 -8.09 -9.10 4.83
CA THR A 146 -9.03 -8.09 5.32
C THR A 146 -9.91 -8.69 6.39
N ARG A 147 -10.78 -9.64 6.00
CA ARG A 147 -11.65 -10.37 6.93
C ARG A 147 -10.84 -11.33 7.79
N GLY A 148 -11.25 -11.49 9.04
CA GLY A 148 -10.55 -12.26 10.06
C GLY A 148 -9.41 -11.50 10.73
N PHE A 149 -8.86 -10.44 10.10
CA PHE A 149 -7.82 -9.60 10.68
C PHE A 149 -8.37 -8.24 11.14
N VAL A 150 -9.01 -7.49 10.24
CA VAL A 150 -9.57 -6.16 10.53
C VAL A 150 -10.64 -6.26 11.61
N ASP A 151 -11.60 -7.18 11.41
CA ASP A 151 -12.73 -7.48 12.29
C ASP A 151 -12.39 -8.48 13.41
N TYR A 152 -11.11 -8.84 13.60
CA TYR A 152 -10.72 -9.75 14.67
C TYR A 152 -11.11 -9.19 16.05
N PRO A 153 -11.90 -9.93 16.85
CA PRO A 153 -12.32 -9.49 18.16
C PRO A 153 -11.14 -9.51 19.13
N GLY A 154 -10.80 -8.36 19.70
CA GLY A 154 -9.73 -8.23 20.69
C GLY A 154 -8.35 -7.95 20.09
N GLU A 155 -7.31 -8.40 20.78
CA GLU A 155 -5.92 -8.23 20.38
C GLU A 155 -5.44 -9.44 19.56
N ILE A 156 -4.72 -9.17 18.46
CA ILE A 156 -4.07 -10.23 17.68
C ILE A 156 -3.09 -11.00 18.59
N PRO A 157 -3.14 -12.35 18.61
CA PRO A 157 -2.24 -13.16 19.40
C PRO A 157 -0.77 -12.82 19.13
N THR A 158 0.05 -12.75 20.19
CA THR A 158 1.46 -12.35 20.10
C THR A 158 2.26 -13.23 19.14
N VAL A 159 1.96 -14.54 19.09
CA VAL A 159 2.60 -15.49 18.17
C VAL A 159 2.36 -15.15 16.70
N ALA A 160 1.19 -14.60 16.35
CA ALA A 160 0.87 -14.21 14.97
C ALA A 160 1.59 -12.93 14.53
N ARG A 161 2.12 -12.16 15.47
CA ARG A 161 2.77 -10.85 15.22
C ARG A 161 4.17 -10.75 15.79
N MET A 162 4.86 -11.88 16.04
CA MET A 162 6.21 -11.95 16.61
C MET A 162 6.39 -11.17 17.93
N GLY A 163 5.32 -11.03 18.72
CA GLY A 163 5.30 -10.19 19.92
C GLY A 163 5.37 -8.68 19.66
N LYS A 164 5.26 -8.23 18.40
CA LYS A 164 5.36 -6.83 17.95
C LYS A 164 3.98 -6.23 17.71
N ARG A 165 3.89 -4.90 17.71
CA ARG A 165 2.69 -4.17 17.30
C ARG A 165 2.68 -4.02 15.79
N LEU A 166 1.56 -4.32 15.15
CA LEU A 166 1.44 -4.27 13.69
C LEU A 166 1.26 -2.82 13.20
N VAL A 167 1.87 -2.47 12.08
CA VAL A 167 1.55 -1.24 11.32
C VAL A 167 1.25 -1.66 9.88
N VAL A 168 0.04 -1.34 9.40
CA VAL A 168 -0.50 -1.88 8.15
C VAL A 168 -1.24 -0.81 7.33
N GLY A 169 -1.39 -1.10 6.03
CA GLY A 169 -2.22 -0.37 5.09
C GLY A 169 -3.34 -1.25 4.53
N HIS A 170 -3.42 -1.32 3.20
CA HIS A 170 -4.29 -2.18 2.38
C HIS A 170 -5.80 -1.92 2.50
N CYS A 171 -6.34 -2.06 3.71
CA CYS A 171 -7.76 -1.88 3.96
C CYS A 171 -7.99 -0.42 4.38
N GLU A 172 -8.68 0.34 3.53
CA GLU A 172 -8.91 1.75 3.80
C GLU A 172 -9.73 1.93 5.08
N THR A 173 -9.23 2.74 6.02
CA THR A 173 -9.81 2.84 7.37
C THR A 173 -11.23 3.38 7.39
N PHE A 174 -11.67 4.08 6.33
CA PHE A 174 -13.06 4.53 6.21
C PHE A 174 -14.06 3.38 6.13
N LEU A 175 -13.59 2.17 5.83
CA LEU A 175 -14.41 0.98 5.76
C LEU A 175 -14.85 0.54 7.16
N PHE A 176 -13.94 0.50 8.14
CA PHE A 176 -14.15 -0.08 9.47
C PHE A 176 -13.90 0.92 10.62
N GLY A 177 -13.72 2.19 10.28
CA GLY A 177 -13.38 3.28 11.19
C GLY A 177 -13.98 4.61 10.72
N ARG A 178 -13.31 5.71 11.03
CA ARG A 178 -13.74 7.05 10.63
C ARG A 178 -13.07 7.48 9.33
N ILE A 179 -13.82 8.18 8.49
CA ILE A 179 -13.33 8.60 7.16
C ILE A 179 -12.15 9.55 7.29
N GLY A 180 -10.99 9.11 6.79
CA GLY A 180 -9.75 9.89 6.81
C GLY A 180 -9.12 10.01 8.20
N GLU A 181 -9.37 9.05 9.09
CA GLU A 181 -8.67 8.89 10.36
C GLU A 181 -8.01 7.50 10.42
N PRO A 182 -6.82 7.37 11.02
CA PRO A 182 -6.21 6.07 11.27
C PRO A 182 -7.03 5.28 12.29
N VAL A 183 -6.85 3.96 12.31
CA VAL A 183 -7.38 3.11 13.38
C VAL A 183 -6.21 2.61 14.23
N ILE A 184 -6.12 3.11 15.45
CA ILE A 184 -5.01 2.84 16.38
C ILE A 184 -5.50 1.92 17.49
N ARG A 185 -4.90 0.74 17.61
CA ARG A 185 -5.15 -0.24 18.68
C ARG A 185 -3.83 -0.64 19.35
N PRO A 186 -3.84 -1.18 20.59
CA PRO A 186 -2.61 -1.60 21.28
C PRO A 186 -1.76 -2.61 20.50
N ASP A 187 -2.40 -3.44 19.68
CA ASP A 187 -1.78 -4.54 18.94
C ASP A 187 -1.57 -4.25 17.45
N ARG A 188 -2.29 -3.28 16.87
CA ARG A 188 -2.22 -2.93 15.45
C ARG A 188 -2.58 -1.46 15.16
N VAL A 189 -1.98 -0.90 14.12
CA VAL A 189 -2.21 0.46 13.63
C VAL A 189 -2.48 0.41 12.13
N HIS A 190 -3.64 0.89 11.71
CA HIS A 190 -4.00 1.01 10.30
C HIS A 190 -3.87 2.47 9.86
N ILE A 191 -3.08 2.73 8.82
CA ILE A 191 -2.78 4.08 8.34
C ILE A 191 -3.25 4.35 6.90
N ASP A 192 -3.87 3.39 6.23
CA ASP A 192 -4.45 3.63 4.91
C ASP A 192 -5.74 4.44 5.02
N LEU A 193 -5.63 5.75 4.81
CA LEU A 193 -6.78 6.65 4.86
C LEU A 193 -7.60 6.67 3.57
N GLY A 194 -7.23 5.88 2.56
CA GLY A 194 -7.81 5.93 1.23
C GLY A 194 -7.20 7.01 0.36
N THR A 195 -5.87 7.06 0.27
CA THR A 195 -5.15 8.00 -0.61
C THR A 195 -5.60 7.87 -2.07
N ALA A 196 -5.78 6.63 -2.56
CA ALA A 196 -6.28 6.35 -3.90
C ALA A 196 -7.74 6.79 -4.12
N ASN A 197 -8.52 6.89 -3.04
CA ASN A 197 -9.89 7.41 -3.04
C ASN A 197 -9.93 8.93 -2.80
N GLU A 198 -8.77 9.59 -2.88
CA GLU A 198 -8.59 11.03 -2.71
C GLU A 198 -9.14 11.54 -1.36
N ILE A 199 -8.93 10.78 -0.28
CA ILE A 199 -9.31 11.16 1.09
C ILE A 199 -8.15 11.79 1.84
N GLY A 200 -7.07 11.05 2.03
CA GLY A 200 -5.89 11.54 2.73
C GLY A 200 -4.77 10.52 2.76
N LEU A 201 -3.62 10.93 3.27
CA LEU A 201 -2.42 10.11 3.47
C LEU A 201 -1.91 10.34 4.90
N ALA A 202 -1.51 9.27 5.59
CA ALA A 202 -1.01 9.34 6.96
C ALA A 202 0.42 8.77 7.09
N ALA A 203 1.15 9.33 8.04
CA ALA A 203 2.33 8.71 8.63
C ALA A 203 2.10 8.49 10.13
N PHE A 204 2.58 7.36 10.64
CA PHE A 204 2.65 7.05 12.06
C PHE A 204 4.12 7.01 12.48
N CYS A 205 4.54 7.90 13.39
CA CYS A 205 5.92 7.96 13.83
C CYS A 205 6.15 6.98 14.97
N LEU A 206 7.02 5.99 14.75
CA LEU A 206 7.24 4.89 15.69
C LEU A 206 7.88 5.32 17.03
N ASN A 207 8.58 6.45 17.07
CA ASN A 207 9.31 6.88 18.26
C ASN A 207 8.43 7.53 19.33
N ASP A 208 7.36 8.23 18.93
CA ASP A 208 6.50 9.02 19.80
C ASP A 208 5.00 8.74 19.57
N GLU A 209 4.69 7.78 18.70
CA GLU A 209 3.35 7.37 18.29
C GLU A 209 2.47 8.51 17.74
N ARG A 210 3.08 9.63 17.30
CA ARG A 210 2.31 10.70 16.68
C ARG A 210 1.82 10.28 15.29
N VAL A 211 0.62 10.70 14.93
CA VAL A 211 0.12 10.58 13.56
C VAL A 211 0.14 11.96 12.89
N VAL A 212 0.69 11.99 11.68
CA VAL A 212 0.64 13.16 10.80
C VAL A 212 -0.21 12.81 9.58
N ILE A 213 -1.20 13.65 9.29
CA ILE A 213 -2.15 13.44 8.20
C ILE A 213 -2.01 14.59 7.21
N VAL A 214 -2.06 14.27 5.92
CA VAL A 214 -2.27 15.21 4.83
C VAL A 214 -3.59 14.86 4.16
N ASP A 215 -4.50 15.84 4.13
CA ASP A 215 -5.77 15.69 3.44
C ASP A 215 -5.60 15.87 1.95
N SER A 216 -6.35 15.08 1.18
CA SER A 216 -6.51 15.34 -0.23
C SER A 216 -7.23 16.68 -0.44
N PRO A 217 -6.80 17.52 -1.39
CA PRO A 217 -7.54 18.72 -1.79
C PRO A 217 -8.98 18.44 -2.22
N LYS A 218 -9.29 17.18 -2.59
CA LYS A 218 -10.62 16.73 -3.02
C LYS A 218 -11.41 16.06 -1.89
N ARG A 219 -10.88 15.98 -0.66
CA ARG A 219 -11.50 15.26 0.47
C ARG A 219 -12.96 15.68 0.70
N GLU A 220 -13.25 16.98 0.72
CA GLU A 220 -14.61 17.50 0.95
C GLU A 220 -15.63 17.00 -0.07
N TRP A 221 -15.20 16.78 -1.32
CA TRP A 221 -16.04 16.28 -2.41
C TRP A 221 -16.21 14.76 -2.40
N GLN A 222 -15.22 14.04 -1.86
CA GLN A 222 -15.20 12.57 -1.85
C GLN A 222 -15.89 11.98 -0.63
N VAL A 223 -15.79 12.65 0.54
CA VAL A 223 -16.42 12.18 1.78
C VAL A 223 -17.92 11.88 1.62
N PRO A 224 -18.75 12.73 0.99
CA PRO A 224 -20.17 12.40 0.77
C PRO A 224 -20.39 11.16 -0.11
N LYS A 225 -19.55 10.96 -1.13
CA LYS A 225 -19.65 9.80 -2.03
C LYS A 225 -19.28 8.51 -1.30
N ILE A 226 -18.21 8.55 -0.49
CA ILE A 226 -17.83 7.41 0.35
C ILE A 226 -18.95 7.09 1.33
N ARG A 227 -19.56 8.10 1.99
CA ARG A 227 -20.69 7.85 2.90
C ARG A 227 -21.87 7.17 2.20
N ALA A 228 -22.21 7.59 0.98
CA ALA A 228 -23.26 6.95 0.20
C ALA A 228 -22.90 5.50 -0.15
N TYR A 229 -21.67 5.28 -0.61
CA TYR A 229 -21.14 3.94 -0.88
C TYR A 229 -21.22 3.02 0.34
N LEU A 230 -20.76 3.47 1.52
CA LEU A 230 -20.79 2.68 2.76
C LEU A 230 -22.22 2.29 3.19
N GLN A 231 -23.20 3.15 2.93
CA GLN A 231 -24.62 2.87 3.21
C GLN A 231 -25.19 1.80 2.28
N GLU A 232 -24.80 1.81 1.01
CA GLU A 232 -25.30 0.88 -0.01
C GLU A 232 -24.60 -0.48 0.04
N ALA A 233 -23.28 -0.48 0.23
CA ALA A 233 -22.42 -1.66 0.10
C ALA A 233 -22.62 -2.70 1.21
N ARG A 234 -23.42 -2.40 2.26
CA ARG A 234 -23.58 -3.24 3.46
C ARG A 234 -22.24 -3.79 3.92
N VAL A 235 -21.30 -2.87 4.08
CA VAL A 235 -19.92 -3.19 4.38
C VAL A 235 -19.90 -4.15 5.59
N PRO A 236 -19.31 -5.35 5.47
CA PRO A 236 -19.70 -6.51 6.27
C PRO A 236 -19.09 -6.54 7.68
N TRP A 237 -18.48 -5.44 8.13
CA TRP A 237 -17.83 -5.31 9.43
C TRP A 237 -18.45 -4.16 10.24
#